data_AF-A0A7S1GRQ3-F1
#
_entry.id   AF-A0A7S1GRQ3-F1
#
_cell.length_a   1.000
_cell.length_b   1.000
_cell.length_c   1.000
_cell.angle_alpha   90.00
_cell.angle_beta   90.00
_cell.angle_gamma   90.00
#
_symmetry.space_group_name_H-M   'P 1'
#
loop_
_entity.id
_entity.type
_entity.pdbx_description
1 polymer ?
#
loop_
_entity_poly.entity_id
_entity_poly.type
_entity_poly.pdbx_seq_one_letter_code
_entity_poly.pdbx_strand_id
1 'polypeptide(L)'
;HAAEPAAADPRWAQMPRLYGRITARELGLVINTADPYSVSVGEYYARRRGIPEAQVVRVQLPQRASLTREEFAALDQSIRKQMPENVNGLALAWVQPYAVECNSLTSALAQGLQPEVCAQSCAPTRASAYANYFGARPWSVLGLRPSMQLAARSVPAALAMIERGIASDHTLAGGTAEPAMAWLAATPDVHRNVRERIFPPAGPVPGMAGVEVGRVRSEALPPLRRTLIYQTGLA
;
A
#
# COMPACT_ATOMS: atom_id res chain seq x y z
N HIS A 1 16.67 -26.76 33.02
CA HIS A 1 17.07 -25.98 31.83
C HIS A 1 16.83 -26.82 30.59
N ALA A 2 15.75 -26.58 29.86
CA ALA A 2 15.57 -27.19 28.54
C ALA A 2 16.49 -26.45 27.56
N ALA A 3 17.29 -27.19 26.80
CA ALA A 3 18.13 -26.62 25.75
C ALA A 3 17.22 -25.94 24.71
N GLU A 4 17.54 -24.70 24.35
CA GLU A 4 16.92 -24.03 23.22
C GLU A 4 17.14 -24.89 21.96
N PRO A 5 16.09 -25.15 21.16
CA PRO A 5 16.27 -25.91 19.93
C PRO A 5 17.27 -25.17 19.04
N ALA A 6 18.23 -25.91 18.49
CA ALA A 6 19.22 -25.38 17.56
C ALA A 6 18.50 -24.57 16.46
N ALA A 7 18.98 -23.35 16.20
CA ALA A 7 18.41 -22.49 15.18
C ALA A 7 18.40 -23.24 13.85
N ALA A 8 17.21 -23.50 13.31
CA ALA A 8 17.07 -24.13 12.01
C ALA A 8 17.75 -23.28 10.94
N ASP A 9 18.41 -23.92 9.98
CA ASP A 9 19.04 -23.22 8.87
C ASP A 9 18.03 -22.30 8.18
N PRO A 10 18.42 -21.09 7.76
CA PRO A 10 17.55 -20.20 7.00
C PRO A 10 17.00 -20.93 5.77
N ARG A 11 15.68 -20.88 5.59
CA ARG A 11 15.00 -21.48 4.44
C ARG A 11 14.02 -20.50 3.84
N TRP A 12 13.88 -20.56 2.53
CA TRP A 12 12.83 -19.83 1.83
C TRP A 12 11.46 -20.38 2.23
N ALA A 13 10.60 -19.52 2.77
CA ALA A 13 9.20 -19.86 2.96
C ALA A 13 8.51 -19.98 1.60
N GLN A 14 7.64 -20.98 1.45
CA GLN A 14 6.79 -21.06 0.27
C GLN A 14 5.69 -20.02 0.38
N MET A 15 5.77 -18.99 -0.47
CA MET A 15 4.70 -18.01 -0.59
C MET A 15 3.62 -18.53 -1.54
N PRO A 16 2.33 -18.34 -1.22
CA PRO A 16 1.26 -18.57 -2.16
C PRO A 16 1.49 -17.77 -3.44
N ARG A 17 1.16 -18.37 -4.59
CA ARG A 17 1.20 -17.65 -5.86
C ARG A 17 0.20 -16.50 -5.84
N LEU A 18 0.65 -15.31 -6.24
CA LEU A 18 -0.23 -14.17 -6.48
C LEU A 18 -0.97 -14.39 -7.80
N TYR A 19 -2.29 -14.25 -7.80
CA TYR A 19 -3.12 -14.41 -8.98
C TYR A 19 -3.59 -13.06 -9.50
N GLY A 20 -2.91 -12.59 -10.55
CA GLY A 20 -3.23 -11.34 -11.24
C GLY A 20 -2.77 -10.09 -10.49
N ARG A 21 -3.27 -8.94 -10.94
CA ARG A 21 -3.05 -7.62 -10.32
C ARG A 21 -4.22 -6.69 -10.69
N ILE A 22 -4.50 -5.69 -9.86
CA ILE A 22 -5.39 -4.60 -10.23
C ILE A 22 -4.71 -3.77 -11.31
N THR A 23 -5.37 -3.62 -12.46
CA THR A 23 -4.91 -2.80 -13.58
C THR A 23 -5.70 -1.49 -13.71
N ALA A 24 -5.34 -0.62 -14.64
CA ALA A 24 -6.10 0.60 -14.93
C ALA A 24 -7.57 0.33 -15.29
N ARG A 25 -7.88 -0.85 -15.84
CA ARG A 25 -9.25 -1.28 -16.19
C ARG A 25 -10.06 -1.78 -14.99
N GLU A 26 -9.46 -1.82 -13.81
CA GLU A 26 -10.06 -2.29 -12.55
C GLU A 26 -9.83 -1.27 -11.42
N LEU A 27 -9.24 -0.11 -11.73
CA LEU A 27 -8.99 0.95 -10.77
C LEU A 27 -10.04 2.04 -10.92
N GLY A 28 -10.72 2.35 -9.81
CA GLY A 28 -11.59 3.51 -9.69
C GLY A 28 -10.80 4.73 -9.26
N LEU A 29 -11.11 5.88 -9.85
CA LEU A 29 -10.54 7.16 -9.46
C LEU A 29 -11.63 8.02 -8.86
N VAL A 30 -11.34 8.66 -7.73
CA VAL A 30 -12.25 9.62 -7.11
C VAL A 30 -11.62 11.00 -7.14
N ILE A 31 -12.37 11.99 -7.62
CA ILE A 31 -11.94 13.39 -7.75
C ILE A 31 -12.85 14.28 -6.90
N ASN A 32 -12.25 15.11 -6.04
CA ASN A 32 -12.97 16.14 -5.32
C ASN A 32 -13.06 17.41 -6.18
N THR A 33 -14.23 17.66 -6.76
CA THR A 33 -14.49 18.82 -7.62
C THR A 33 -14.47 20.17 -6.89
N ALA A 34 -14.55 20.16 -5.55
CA ALA A 34 -14.40 21.36 -4.74
C ALA A 34 -12.92 21.75 -4.51
N ASP A 35 -11.95 20.91 -4.91
CA ASP A 35 -10.52 21.15 -4.77
C ASP A 35 -9.84 21.23 -6.17
N PRO A 36 -9.35 22.41 -6.60
CA PRO A 36 -8.63 22.56 -7.87
C PRO A 36 -7.37 21.70 -8.00
N TYR A 37 -6.68 21.40 -6.89
CA TYR A 37 -5.58 20.43 -6.89
C TYR A 37 -6.12 19.06 -7.31
N SER A 38 -7.24 18.64 -6.70
CA SER A 38 -7.80 17.32 -6.95
C SER A 38 -8.26 17.13 -8.39
N VAL A 39 -8.93 18.12 -8.95
CA VAL A 39 -9.32 18.12 -10.37
C VAL A 39 -8.08 18.00 -11.25
N SER A 40 -7.07 18.84 -11.03
CA SER A 40 -5.85 18.85 -11.86
C SER A 40 -5.10 17.52 -11.83
N VAL A 41 -4.90 16.96 -10.63
CA VAL A 41 -4.16 15.72 -10.43
C VAL A 41 -4.96 14.50 -10.86
N GLY A 42 -6.25 14.45 -10.53
CA GLY A 42 -7.14 13.35 -10.90
C GLY A 42 -7.28 13.22 -12.42
N GLU A 43 -7.60 14.31 -13.11
CA GLU A 43 -7.74 14.31 -14.56
C GLU A 43 -6.41 13.94 -15.25
N TYR A 44 -5.28 14.43 -14.72
CA TYR A 44 -3.97 14.03 -15.22
C TYR A 44 -3.71 12.53 -15.02
N TYR A 45 -3.98 12.01 -13.83
CA TYR A 45 -3.77 10.60 -13.50
C TYR A 45 -4.65 9.68 -14.36
N ALA A 46 -5.93 10.02 -14.54
CA ALA A 46 -6.85 9.27 -15.40
C ALA A 46 -6.32 9.14 -16.82
N ARG A 47 -5.93 10.27 -17.44
CA ARG A 47 -5.38 10.28 -18.80
C ARG A 47 -4.07 9.49 -18.89
N ARG A 48 -3.14 9.71 -17.97
CA ARG A 48 -1.81 9.09 -18.03
C ARG A 48 -1.81 7.59 -17.77
N ARG A 49 -2.74 7.10 -16.95
CA ARG A 49 -2.90 5.67 -16.67
C ARG A 49 -3.94 4.99 -17.58
N GLY A 50 -4.65 5.75 -18.41
CA GLY A 50 -5.71 5.23 -19.27
C GLY A 50 -6.86 4.63 -18.47
N ILE A 51 -7.29 5.32 -17.40
CA ILE A 51 -8.45 4.93 -16.59
C ILE A 51 -9.72 5.32 -17.35
N PRO A 52 -10.61 4.36 -17.69
CA PRO A 52 -11.91 4.65 -18.29
C PRO A 52 -12.72 5.69 -17.51
N GLU A 53 -13.36 6.61 -18.23
CA GLU A 53 -14.21 7.66 -17.66
C GLU A 53 -15.33 7.10 -16.78
N ALA A 54 -15.89 5.94 -17.14
CA ALA A 54 -16.90 5.24 -16.34
C ALA A 54 -16.41 4.82 -14.94
N GLN A 55 -15.10 4.81 -14.69
CA GLN A 55 -14.49 4.52 -13.39
C GLN A 55 -14.01 5.78 -12.66
N VAL A 56 -14.30 6.97 -13.19
CA VAL A 56 -13.97 8.26 -12.57
C VAL A 56 -15.22 8.80 -11.87
N VAL A 57 -15.22 8.76 -10.55
CA VAL A 57 -16.31 9.31 -9.72
C VAL A 57 -15.93 10.70 -9.24
N ARG A 58 -16.79 11.67 -9.51
CA ARG A 58 -16.61 13.07 -9.09
C ARG A 58 -17.52 13.38 -7.90
N VAL A 59 -16.93 13.89 -6.83
CA VAL A 59 -17.62 14.23 -5.58
C VAL A 59 -17.32 15.66 -5.17
N GLN A 60 -18.07 16.19 -4.20
CA GLN A 60 -17.74 17.43 -3.51
C GLN A 60 -17.49 17.10 -2.05
N LEU A 61 -16.30 17.43 -1.55
CA LEU A 61 -15.89 17.20 -0.17
C LEU A 61 -15.32 18.48 0.44
N PRO A 62 -15.49 18.70 1.75
CA PRO A 62 -14.90 19.86 2.42
C PRO A 62 -13.37 19.78 2.40
N GLN A 63 -12.72 20.94 2.24
CA GLN A 63 -11.26 21.05 2.25
C GLN A 63 -10.74 21.19 3.69
N ARG A 64 -10.86 20.11 4.47
CA ARG A 64 -10.32 19.98 5.82
C ARG A 64 -9.80 18.58 6.07
N ALA A 65 -8.93 18.43 7.07
CA ALA A 65 -8.20 17.19 7.32
C ALA A 65 -9.09 15.95 7.52
N SER A 66 -10.20 16.10 8.23
CA SER A 66 -11.05 14.99 8.66
C SER A 66 -12.50 15.22 8.28
N LEU A 67 -13.21 14.16 7.89
CA LEU A 67 -14.67 14.13 7.71
C LEU A 67 -15.39 13.73 9.00
N THR A 68 -16.64 14.15 9.15
CA THR A 68 -17.56 13.54 10.13
C THR A 68 -18.03 12.16 9.63
N ARG A 69 -18.68 11.38 10.51
CA ARG A 69 -19.24 10.07 10.11
C ARG A 69 -20.31 10.22 9.03
N GLU A 70 -21.12 11.26 9.11
CA GLU A 70 -22.23 11.54 8.18
C GLU A 70 -21.68 11.92 6.80
N GLU A 71 -20.67 12.79 6.76
CA GLU A 71 -19.99 13.14 5.51
C GLU A 71 -19.30 11.94 4.88
N PHE A 72 -18.66 11.09 5.69
CA PHE A 72 -18.08 9.85 5.22
C PHE A 72 -19.13 8.87 4.68
N ALA A 73 -20.25 8.69 5.39
CA ALA A 73 -21.34 7.81 4.95
C ALA A 73 -21.92 8.27 3.60
N ALA A 74 -22.09 9.58 3.41
CA ALA A 74 -22.50 10.16 2.14
C ALA A 74 -21.47 9.92 1.02
N LEU A 75 -20.17 10.07 1.32
CA LEU A 75 -19.09 9.78 0.39
C LEU A 75 -19.07 8.29 -0.01
N ASP A 76 -19.09 7.37 0.95
CA ASP A 76 -19.06 5.93 0.70
C ASP A 76 -20.28 5.49 -0.12
N GLN A 77 -21.48 5.99 0.22
CA GLN A 77 -22.70 5.73 -0.55
C GLN A 77 -22.59 6.25 -2.00
N SER A 78 -22.05 7.46 -2.19
CA SER A 78 -21.87 8.06 -3.51
C SER A 78 -20.91 7.24 -4.37
N ILE A 79 -19.77 6.81 -3.80
CA ILE A 79 -18.81 5.94 -4.47
C ILE A 79 -19.47 4.60 -4.82
N ARG A 80 -20.13 3.94 -3.87
CA ARG A 80 -20.78 2.63 -4.10
C ARG A 80 -21.84 2.70 -5.19
N LYS A 81 -22.61 3.79 -5.26
CA LYS A 81 -23.67 3.96 -6.25
C LYS A 81 -23.15 4.16 -7.67
N GLN A 82 -22.03 4.87 -7.82
CA GLN A 82 -21.52 5.28 -9.13
C GLN A 82 -20.41 4.36 -9.66
N MET A 83 -19.66 3.70 -8.76
CA MET A 83 -18.48 2.94 -9.14
C MET A 83 -18.87 1.58 -9.76
N PRO A 84 -18.38 1.24 -10.96
CA PRO A 84 -18.67 -0.03 -11.60
C PRO A 84 -18.23 -1.27 -10.79
N GLU A 85 -18.92 -2.39 -10.99
CA GLU A 85 -18.63 -3.68 -10.33
C GLU A 85 -17.27 -4.27 -10.70
N ASN A 86 -16.70 -3.93 -11.87
CA ASN A 86 -15.37 -4.40 -12.26
C ASN A 86 -14.22 -3.66 -11.53
N VAL A 87 -14.53 -2.59 -10.78
CA VAL A 87 -13.55 -1.83 -10.03
C VAL A 87 -13.19 -2.57 -8.74
N ASN A 88 -11.91 -2.85 -8.59
CA ASN A 88 -11.34 -3.64 -7.50
C ASN A 88 -10.45 -2.83 -6.56
N GLY A 89 -10.08 -1.59 -6.90
CA GLY A 89 -9.32 -0.70 -6.02
C GLY A 89 -9.70 0.76 -6.26
N LEU A 90 -9.37 1.63 -5.31
CA LEU A 90 -9.66 3.07 -5.39
C LEU A 90 -8.39 3.90 -5.29
N ALA A 91 -8.29 4.94 -6.13
CA ALA A 91 -7.34 6.02 -6.01
C ALA A 91 -8.08 7.32 -5.68
N LEU A 92 -7.71 7.96 -4.58
CA LEU A 92 -8.29 9.22 -4.13
C LEU A 92 -7.35 10.36 -4.52
N ALA A 93 -7.76 11.22 -5.46
CA ALA A 93 -6.87 12.21 -6.05
C ALA A 93 -6.87 13.55 -5.31
N TRP A 94 -6.70 13.59 -4.00
CA TRP A 94 -6.66 14.83 -3.21
C TRP A 94 -5.71 14.72 -2.02
N VAL A 95 -5.36 15.85 -1.41
CA VAL A 95 -4.55 15.91 -0.19
C VAL A 95 -5.41 15.82 1.08
N GLN A 96 -6.54 16.54 1.09
CA GLN A 96 -7.51 16.53 2.17
C GLN A 96 -8.94 16.39 1.60
N PRO A 97 -9.83 15.69 2.30
CA PRO A 97 -9.65 15.03 3.61
C PRO A 97 -8.81 13.73 3.53
N TYR A 98 -8.11 13.38 4.60
CA TYR A 98 -7.37 12.11 4.73
C TYR A 98 -7.82 11.27 5.92
N ALA A 99 -8.73 11.79 6.75
CA ALA A 99 -9.25 11.12 7.93
C ALA A 99 -10.79 11.13 7.97
N VAL A 100 -11.35 10.21 8.74
CA VAL A 100 -12.74 10.20 9.19
C VAL A 100 -12.67 10.04 10.70
N GLU A 101 -12.91 11.12 11.42
CA GLU A 101 -12.56 11.23 12.84
C GLU A 101 -11.09 10.79 13.08
N CYS A 102 -10.90 9.69 13.81
CA CYS A 102 -9.61 9.09 14.16
C CYS A 102 -9.15 7.97 13.20
N ASN A 103 -9.97 7.60 12.21
CA ASN A 103 -9.62 6.60 11.20
C ASN A 103 -8.96 7.28 9.98
N SER A 104 -8.09 6.57 9.27
CA SER A 104 -7.68 7.01 7.93
C SER A 104 -8.83 6.83 6.94
N LEU A 105 -9.01 7.79 6.03
CA LEU A 105 -10.08 7.76 5.03
C LEU A 105 -9.95 6.55 4.10
N THR A 106 -8.73 6.20 3.71
CA THR A 106 -8.47 5.02 2.86
C THR A 106 -8.79 3.71 3.57
N SER A 107 -8.50 3.58 4.88
CA SER A 107 -8.89 2.41 5.65
C SER A 107 -10.41 2.33 5.80
N ALA A 108 -11.06 3.47 6.10
CA ALA A 108 -12.51 3.54 6.25
C ALA A 108 -13.25 3.15 4.95
N LEU A 109 -12.79 3.63 3.79
CA LEU A 109 -13.37 3.24 2.48
C LEU A 109 -13.10 1.77 2.13
N ALA A 110 -11.92 1.25 2.45
CA ALA A 110 -11.59 -0.13 2.14
C ALA A 110 -12.28 -1.13 3.07
N GLN A 111 -12.29 -0.88 4.38
CA GLN A 111 -12.63 -1.89 5.39
C GLN A 111 -13.80 -1.48 6.29
N GLY A 112 -14.45 -0.36 6.00
CA GLY A 112 -15.44 0.26 6.86
C GLY A 112 -14.82 1.08 7.99
N LEU A 113 -15.61 2.01 8.53
CA LEU A 113 -15.21 2.81 9.69
C LEU A 113 -15.08 1.91 10.93
N GLN A 114 -13.96 2.01 11.65
CA GLN A 114 -13.67 1.22 12.85
C GLN A 114 -13.33 2.15 14.03
N PRO A 115 -14.33 2.71 14.73
CA PRO A 115 -14.09 3.61 15.86
C PRO A 115 -13.30 2.95 17.01
N GLU A 116 -13.40 1.63 17.15
CA GLU A 116 -12.73 0.84 18.19
C GLU A 116 -11.20 0.87 18.10
N VAL A 117 -10.64 1.13 16.90
CA VAL A 117 -9.19 1.30 16.71
C VAL A 117 -8.65 2.49 17.50
N CYS A 118 -9.53 3.42 17.87
CA CYS A 118 -9.19 4.65 18.56
C CYS A 118 -9.28 4.52 20.09
N ALA A 119 -9.56 3.33 20.62
CA ALA A 119 -9.71 3.07 22.06
C ALA A 119 -8.40 3.20 22.88
N GLN A 120 -7.28 3.62 22.27
CA GLN A 120 -5.97 3.80 22.91
C GLN A 120 -5.55 2.58 23.76
N SER A 121 -5.73 1.38 23.20
CA SER A 121 -5.36 0.13 23.86
C SER A 121 -4.37 -0.66 23.01
N CYS A 122 -3.72 -1.65 23.61
CA CYS A 122 -2.89 -2.62 22.91
C CYS A 122 -3.71 -3.80 22.34
N ALA A 123 -5.04 -3.69 22.31
CA ALA A 123 -5.89 -4.75 21.78
C ALA A 123 -5.68 -4.91 20.26
N PRO A 124 -5.80 -6.15 19.73
CA PRO A 124 -5.73 -6.36 18.29
C PRO A 124 -6.84 -5.60 17.57
N THR A 125 -6.52 -5.04 16.41
CA THR A 125 -7.52 -4.48 15.50
C THR A 125 -8.34 -5.58 14.85
N ARG A 126 -9.48 -5.23 14.25
CA ARG A 126 -10.33 -6.18 13.53
C ARG A 126 -9.51 -6.87 12.43
N ALA A 127 -9.58 -8.20 12.39
CA ALA A 127 -8.90 -8.97 11.36
C ALA A 127 -9.39 -8.57 9.96
N SER A 128 -8.45 -8.36 9.04
CA SER A 128 -8.75 -8.05 7.64
C SER A 128 -8.63 -9.29 6.77
N ALA A 129 -9.72 -9.67 6.10
CA ALA A 129 -9.69 -10.75 5.11
C ALA A 129 -8.75 -10.43 3.93
N TYR A 130 -8.46 -9.14 3.68
CA TYR A 130 -7.56 -8.73 2.61
C TYR A 130 -6.09 -9.08 2.90
N ALA A 131 -5.68 -9.13 4.17
CA ALA A 131 -4.28 -9.38 4.54
C ALA A 131 -3.77 -10.76 4.09
N ASN A 132 -4.66 -11.74 3.94
CA ASN A 132 -4.36 -13.09 3.47
C ASN A 132 -4.98 -13.40 2.10
N TYR A 133 -5.39 -12.37 1.36
CA TYR A 133 -5.98 -12.52 0.05
C TYR A 133 -4.93 -12.34 -1.05
N PHE A 134 -4.74 -13.40 -1.85
CA PHE A 134 -3.72 -13.45 -2.91
C PHE A 134 -4.29 -13.28 -4.33
N GLY A 135 -5.58 -12.93 -4.45
CA GLY A 135 -6.23 -12.68 -5.73
C GLY A 135 -6.23 -11.21 -6.15
N ALA A 136 -6.70 -10.95 -7.37
CA ALA A 136 -6.79 -9.60 -7.94
C ALA A 136 -8.21 -9.02 -7.99
N ARG A 137 -9.21 -9.72 -7.43
CA ARG A 137 -10.63 -9.31 -7.45
C ARG A 137 -11.24 -9.15 -6.06
N PRO A 138 -10.65 -8.31 -5.18
CA PRO A 138 -11.12 -8.16 -3.80
C PRO A 138 -12.56 -7.64 -3.71
N TRP A 139 -13.08 -6.91 -4.69
CA TRP A 139 -14.45 -6.39 -4.60
C TRP A 139 -15.48 -7.51 -4.68
N SER A 140 -15.43 -8.33 -5.73
CA SER A 140 -16.40 -9.42 -5.92
C SER A 140 -16.23 -10.57 -4.90
N VAL A 141 -15.03 -10.72 -4.32
CA VAL A 141 -14.73 -11.83 -3.39
C VAL A 141 -14.87 -11.43 -1.93
N LEU A 142 -14.42 -10.24 -1.55
CA LEU A 142 -14.36 -9.78 -0.16
C LEU A 142 -15.28 -8.60 0.14
N GLY A 143 -15.93 -8.02 -0.87
CA GLY A 143 -16.79 -6.83 -0.70
C GLY A 143 -16.00 -5.55 -0.36
N LEU A 144 -14.70 -5.51 -0.65
CA LEU A 144 -13.84 -4.36 -0.38
C LEU A 144 -13.01 -3.92 -1.59
N ARG A 145 -12.67 -2.64 -1.61
CA ARG A 145 -11.74 -2.04 -2.59
C ARG A 145 -10.56 -1.43 -1.83
N PRO A 146 -9.35 -2.03 -1.91
CA PRO A 146 -8.15 -1.41 -1.35
C PRO A 146 -8.01 0.00 -1.90
N SER A 147 -7.77 0.95 -1.01
CA SER A 147 -7.83 2.37 -1.33
C SER A 147 -6.49 3.02 -1.06
N MET A 148 -6.06 3.89 -1.97
CA MET A 148 -4.84 4.67 -1.85
C MET A 148 -5.11 6.16 -2.09
N GLN A 149 -4.25 7.02 -1.55
CA GLN A 149 -4.37 8.47 -1.71
C GLN A 149 -3.22 9.01 -2.56
N LEU A 150 -3.55 9.74 -3.63
CA LEU A 150 -2.61 10.42 -4.53
C LEU A 150 -2.38 11.85 -4.03
N ALA A 151 -1.65 11.96 -2.92
CA ALA A 151 -1.35 13.24 -2.28
C ALA A 151 0.11 13.65 -2.48
N ALA A 152 0.32 14.91 -2.85
CA ALA A 152 1.60 15.58 -2.85
C ALA A 152 1.41 17.04 -2.41
N ARG A 153 2.51 17.74 -2.11
CA ARG A 153 2.47 19.12 -1.59
C ARG A 153 1.99 20.16 -2.61
N SER A 154 2.00 19.82 -3.89
CA SER A 154 1.60 20.70 -5.00
C SER A 154 1.24 19.89 -6.24
N VAL A 155 0.52 20.51 -7.17
CA VAL A 155 0.19 19.90 -8.47
C VAL A 155 1.47 19.44 -9.20
N PRO A 156 2.51 20.27 -9.42
CA PRO A 156 3.74 19.81 -10.08
C PRO A 156 4.40 18.61 -9.39
N ALA A 157 4.41 18.58 -8.05
CA ALA A 157 4.96 17.46 -7.29
C ALA A 157 4.15 16.17 -7.49
N ALA A 158 2.82 16.28 -7.56
CA ALA A 158 1.94 15.14 -7.84
C ALA A 158 2.16 14.60 -9.25
N LEU A 159 2.23 15.47 -10.27
CA LEU A 159 2.50 15.07 -11.64
C LEU A 159 3.86 14.36 -11.73
N ALA A 160 4.91 14.94 -11.15
CA ALA A 160 6.23 14.30 -11.14
C ALA A 160 6.22 12.94 -10.42
N MET A 161 5.44 12.78 -9.35
CA MET A 161 5.25 11.49 -8.67
C MET A 161 4.57 10.47 -9.57
N ILE A 162 3.52 10.87 -10.30
CA ILE A 162 2.81 10.01 -11.25
C ILE A 162 3.75 9.56 -12.36
N GLU A 163 4.55 10.46 -12.92
CA GLU A 163 5.53 10.17 -13.97
C GLU A 163 6.59 9.18 -13.51
N ARG A 164 7.15 9.37 -12.32
CA ARG A 164 8.10 8.42 -11.74
C ARG A 164 7.46 7.05 -11.55
N GLY A 165 6.20 7.00 -11.13
CA GLY A 165 5.45 5.75 -10.99
C GLY A 165 5.31 5.03 -12.32
N ILE A 166 4.91 5.73 -13.38
CA ILE A 166 4.76 5.16 -14.73
C ILE A 166 6.11 4.67 -15.26
N ALA A 167 7.17 5.47 -15.11
CA ALA A 167 8.51 5.09 -15.54
C ALA A 167 9.08 3.88 -14.79
N SER A 168 8.57 3.60 -13.58
CA SER A 168 8.98 2.45 -12.77
C SER A 168 8.20 1.17 -13.09
N ASP A 169 7.09 1.25 -13.82
CA ASP A 169 6.28 0.08 -14.15
C ASP A 169 7.13 -0.98 -14.88
N HIS A 170 6.99 -2.24 -14.46
CA HIS A 170 7.68 -3.40 -15.07
C HIS A 170 9.21 -3.40 -14.97
N THR A 171 9.84 -2.38 -14.39
CA THR A 171 11.32 -2.26 -14.33
C THR A 171 11.98 -3.32 -13.45
N LEU A 172 11.33 -3.75 -12.37
CA LEU A 172 11.89 -4.76 -11.46
C LEU A 172 12.07 -6.13 -12.13
N ALA A 173 11.13 -6.52 -13.00
CA ALA A 173 11.18 -7.79 -13.73
C ALA A 173 12.05 -7.71 -15.00
N GLY A 174 12.46 -6.50 -15.42
CA GLY A 174 13.14 -6.24 -16.68
C GLY A 174 14.63 -6.58 -16.72
N GLY A 175 15.20 -7.18 -15.65
CA GLY A 175 16.59 -7.63 -15.65
C GLY A 175 17.60 -6.48 -15.66
N THR A 176 17.46 -5.53 -14.74
CA THR A 176 18.50 -4.49 -14.55
C THR A 176 19.85 -5.13 -14.22
N ALA A 177 20.95 -4.53 -14.72
CA ALA A 177 22.30 -5.09 -14.60
C ALA A 177 22.77 -5.37 -13.16
N GLU A 178 22.26 -4.60 -12.18
CA GLU A 178 22.42 -4.93 -10.77
C GLU A 178 21.04 -5.26 -10.17
N PRO A 179 20.93 -6.13 -9.16
CA PRO A 179 19.66 -6.43 -8.50
C PRO A 179 19.20 -5.28 -7.60
N ALA A 180 17.91 -5.23 -7.30
CA ALA A 180 17.38 -4.50 -6.16
C ALA A 180 17.60 -5.31 -4.87
N MET A 181 17.85 -4.62 -3.75
CA MET A 181 18.23 -5.25 -2.49
C MET A 181 17.10 -5.20 -1.46
N ALA A 182 16.81 -6.35 -0.86
CA ALA A 182 16.04 -6.47 0.37
C ALA A 182 17.00 -6.73 1.54
N TRP A 183 17.27 -5.70 2.34
CA TRP A 183 18.19 -5.79 3.47
C TRP A 183 17.45 -6.21 4.74
N LEU A 184 17.93 -7.28 5.36
CA LEU A 184 17.42 -7.81 6.63
C LEU A 184 18.52 -7.65 7.67
N ALA A 185 18.40 -6.61 8.48
CA ALA A 185 19.41 -6.18 9.43
C ALA A 185 19.12 -6.72 10.83
N ALA A 186 20.11 -7.42 11.39
CA ALA A 186 20.20 -7.68 12.83
C ALA A 186 20.98 -6.55 13.51
N THR A 187 20.61 -6.22 14.74
CA THR A 187 21.22 -5.12 15.51
C THR A 187 21.81 -5.65 16.83
N PRO A 188 22.54 -4.85 17.62
CA PRO A 188 23.02 -5.31 18.93
C PRO A 188 21.89 -5.56 19.96
N ASP A 189 20.70 -4.97 19.76
CA ASP A 189 19.55 -5.17 20.65
C ASP A 189 18.89 -6.54 20.38
N VAL A 190 19.28 -7.53 21.17
CA VAL A 190 18.77 -8.91 21.09
C VAL A 190 17.25 -9.00 21.25
N HIS A 191 16.62 -8.11 22.02
CA HIS A 191 15.17 -8.12 22.22
C HIS A 191 14.42 -7.62 20.99
N ARG A 192 15.10 -6.90 20.11
CA ARG A 192 14.53 -6.39 18.85
C ARG A 192 14.87 -7.27 17.63
N ASN A 193 15.72 -8.29 17.78
CA ASN A 193 16.05 -9.26 16.74
C ASN A 193 15.19 -10.53 16.74
N VAL A 194 14.04 -10.54 17.41
CA VAL A 194 13.19 -11.74 17.53
C VAL A 194 12.71 -12.35 16.21
N ARG A 195 12.77 -11.60 15.10
CA ARG A 195 12.44 -12.05 13.73
C ARG A 195 13.66 -12.47 12.92
N GLU A 196 14.89 -12.26 13.41
CA GLU A 196 16.11 -12.65 12.70
C GLU A 196 16.11 -14.15 12.37
N ARG A 197 15.58 -14.98 13.28
CA ARG A 197 15.41 -16.43 13.11
C ARG A 197 14.52 -16.86 11.93
N ILE A 198 13.67 -15.97 11.43
CA ILE A 198 12.79 -16.25 10.27
C ILE A 198 13.24 -15.51 9.00
N PHE A 199 14.42 -14.86 9.03
CA PHE A 199 14.94 -14.23 7.82
C PHE A 199 15.27 -15.29 6.76
N PRO A 200 14.87 -15.08 5.49
CA PRO A 200 15.31 -15.93 4.40
C PRO A 200 16.84 -15.89 4.25
N PRO A 201 17.43 -16.91 3.59
CA PRO A 201 18.84 -16.87 3.19
C PRO A 201 19.20 -15.61 2.41
N ALA A 202 20.47 -15.18 2.51
CA ALA A 202 21.00 -14.15 1.62
C ALA A 202 21.17 -14.70 0.19
N GLY A 203 21.12 -13.81 -0.79
CA GLY A 203 21.26 -14.12 -2.22
C GLY A 203 19.96 -13.96 -3.02
N PRO A 204 19.93 -14.51 -4.25
CA PRO A 204 18.79 -14.35 -5.16
C PRO A 204 17.48 -14.89 -4.60
N VAL A 205 16.40 -14.12 -4.78
CA VAL A 205 15.05 -14.54 -4.37
C VAL A 205 14.52 -15.56 -5.38
N PRO A 206 14.17 -16.79 -4.97
CA PRO A 206 13.62 -17.79 -5.88
C PRO A 206 12.33 -17.31 -6.55
N GLY A 207 12.28 -17.42 -7.89
CA GLY A 207 11.12 -17.01 -8.67
C GLY A 207 10.98 -15.50 -8.91
N MET A 208 11.95 -14.69 -8.47
CA MET A 208 11.96 -13.24 -8.69
C MET A 208 13.31 -12.79 -9.24
N ALA A 209 13.38 -12.58 -10.55
CA ALA A 209 14.58 -12.04 -11.18
C ALA A 209 14.84 -10.60 -10.70
N GLY A 210 16.11 -10.25 -10.54
CA GLY A 210 16.53 -8.88 -10.22
C GLY A 210 16.32 -8.44 -8.77
N VAL A 211 16.04 -9.36 -7.85
CA VAL A 211 15.96 -9.08 -6.41
C VAL A 211 16.86 -10.03 -5.62
N GLU A 212 17.63 -9.46 -4.70
CA GLU A 212 18.48 -10.20 -3.78
C GLU A 212 18.21 -9.82 -2.32
N VAL A 213 18.34 -10.80 -1.43
CA VAL A 213 18.32 -10.59 0.01
C VAL A 213 19.74 -10.40 0.51
N GLY A 214 19.97 -9.30 1.24
CA GLY A 214 21.19 -9.10 1.99
C GLY A 214 20.92 -9.22 3.49
N ARG A 215 21.62 -10.11 4.18
CA ARG A 215 21.59 -10.17 5.65
C ARG A 215 22.79 -9.41 6.21
N VAL A 216 22.54 -8.43 7.05
CA VAL A 216 23.61 -7.59 7.63
C VAL A 216 23.47 -7.54 9.15
N ARG A 217 24.59 -7.42 9.86
CA ARG A 217 24.61 -6.92 11.23
C ARG A 217 25.00 -5.45 11.14
N SER A 218 24.13 -4.55 11.57
CA SER A 218 24.40 -3.12 11.44
C SER A 218 23.81 -2.33 12.61
N GLU A 219 24.59 -1.37 13.09
CA GLU A 219 24.19 -0.38 14.08
C GLU A 219 23.67 0.92 13.43
N ALA A 220 23.89 1.07 12.12
CA ALA A 220 23.49 2.24 11.34
C ALA A 220 22.86 1.86 9.99
N LEU A 221 22.12 2.78 9.38
CA LEU A 221 21.58 2.58 8.03
C LEU A 221 22.74 2.60 7.01
N PRO A 222 22.95 1.53 6.22
CA PRO A 222 23.91 1.57 5.13
C PRO A 222 23.42 2.50 4.01
N PRO A 223 24.29 2.89 3.05
CA PRO A 223 23.85 3.57 1.85
C PRO A 223 22.73 2.79 1.14
N LEU A 224 21.53 3.36 1.08
CA LEU A 224 20.30 2.67 0.63
C LEU A 224 20.15 2.63 -0.91
N ARG A 225 21.26 2.49 -1.64
CA ARG A 225 21.22 2.45 -3.11
C ARG A 225 20.57 1.14 -3.56
N ARG A 226 19.60 1.24 -4.48
CA ARG A 226 18.82 0.09 -4.99
C ARG A 226 18.09 -0.70 -3.91
N THR A 227 17.87 -0.12 -2.74
CA THR A 227 17.14 -0.76 -1.65
C THR A 227 15.64 -0.75 -1.94
N LEU A 228 15.04 -1.93 -2.03
CA LEU A 228 13.59 -2.12 -2.09
C LEU A 228 12.99 -2.15 -0.68
N ILE A 229 13.63 -2.89 0.23
CA ILE A 229 13.20 -3.06 1.62
C ILE A 229 14.43 -2.98 2.52
N TYR A 230 14.32 -2.27 3.63
CA TYR A 230 15.24 -2.36 4.76
C TYR A 230 14.46 -2.71 6.01
N GLN A 231 14.63 -3.93 6.52
CA GLN A 231 13.98 -4.40 7.74
C GLN A 231 15.01 -4.44 8.87
N THR A 232 14.70 -3.77 9.97
CA THR A 232 15.50 -3.78 11.19
C THR A 232 14.60 -3.88 12.42
N GLY A 233 15.16 -4.34 13.53
CA GLY A 233 14.50 -4.31 14.83
C GLY A 233 14.58 -2.95 15.53
N LEU A 234 15.55 -2.10 15.18
CA LEU A 234 15.66 -0.75 15.74
C LEU A 234 14.55 0.15 15.18
N ALA A 235 13.97 0.99 16.04
CA ALA A 235 12.96 1.99 15.68
C ALA A 235 13.60 3.37 15.68
#